data_AF-A0A7G2FIC0-F1
#
_entry.id   AF-A0A7G2FIC0-F1
#
_cell.length_a   1.000
_cell.length_b   1.000
_cell.length_c   1.000
_cell.angle_alpha   90.00
_cell.angle_beta   90.00
_cell.angle_gamma   90.00
#
_symmetry.space_group_name_H-M   'P 1'
#
loop_
_entity.id
_entity.type
_entity.pdbx_description
1 polymer ?
#
loop_
_entity_poly.entity_id
_entity_poly.type
_entity_poly.pdbx_seq_one_letter_code
_entity_poly.pdbx_strand_id
1 'polypeptide(L)'
;MECNKEEAKRAMYIAERKLSENDYIGAKKFINKAQNLYPALDGLKQVLMMINVYISASNKEGGESDWYGILGVDPLADDETVKKHYKTLTLLLHPDKNRFNGAEGAFKLVLDAWSLLSDKAKRIALIKRENQNKKRANHLLRVISLQTLLLLLRRNRWTYLFDRFGHDQYIIDRGDQWEDIHQSLYFSATRRTIEGQFSSN
;
A
#
# COMPACT_ATOMS: atom_id res chain seq x y z
N MET A 1 36.70 -25.64 4.85
CA MET A 1 35.66 -25.31 3.86
C MET A 1 34.31 -25.92 4.19
N GLU A 2 34.24 -27.13 4.77
CA GLU A 2 32.97 -27.77 5.20
C GLU A 2 32.10 -26.92 6.15
N CYS A 3 32.70 -26.14 7.04
CA CYS A 3 31.96 -25.31 8.01
C CYS A 3 31.03 -24.28 7.36
N ASN A 4 31.49 -23.64 6.26
CA ASN A 4 30.69 -22.63 5.56
C ASN A 4 29.50 -23.26 4.82
N LYS A 5 29.67 -24.48 4.31
CA LYS A 5 28.61 -25.26 3.66
C LYS A 5 27.54 -25.68 4.66
N GLU A 6 27.94 -26.17 5.84
CA GLU A 6 27.01 -26.54 6.90
C GLU A 6 26.27 -25.33 7.49
N GLU A 7 26.95 -24.19 7.63
CA GLU A 7 26.28 -22.96 8.08
C GLU A 7 25.28 -22.41 7.04
N ALA A 8 25.58 -22.51 5.75
CA ALA A 8 24.65 -22.16 4.68
C ALA A 8 23.41 -23.06 4.69
N LYS A 9 23.57 -24.38 4.90
CA LYS A 9 22.43 -25.31 5.06
C LYS A 9 21.57 -24.97 6.28
N ARG A 10 22.19 -24.66 7.42
CA ARG A 10 21.46 -24.20 8.63
C ARG A 10 20.65 -22.94 8.35
N ALA A 11 21.24 -21.96 7.66
CA ALA A 11 20.52 -20.74 7.29
C ALA A 11 19.34 -21.03 6.34
N MET A 12 19.50 -21.99 5.41
CA MET A 12 18.41 -22.42 4.51
C MET A 12 17.25 -23.06 5.28
N TYR A 13 17.55 -23.95 6.23
CA TYR A 13 16.53 -24.57 7.09
C TYR A 13 15.74 -23.52 7.91
N ILE A 14 16.42 -22.50 8.43
CA ILE A 14 15.76 -21.39 9.14
C ILE A 14 14.85 -20.60 8.19
N ALA A 15 15.29 -20.38 6.93
CA ALA A 15 14.47 -19.69 5.94
C ALA A 15 13.20 -20.48 5.58
N GLU A 16 13.28 -21.80 5.44
CA GLU A 16 12.12 -22.67 5.19
C GLU A 16 11.11 -22.63 6.34
N ARG A 17 11.60 -22.64 7.58
CA ARG A 17 10.74 -22.45 8.76
C ARG A 17 10.03 -21.10 8.72
N LYS A 18 10.75 -20.02 8.42
CA LYS A 18 10.18 -18.67 8.31
C LYS A 18 9.17 -18.53 7.18
N LEU A 19 9.39 -19.22 6.06
CA LEU A 19 8.41 -19.32 4.98
C LEU A 19 7.09 -19.93 5.48
N SER A 20 7.18 -20.97 6.31
CA SER A 20 5.99 -21.61 6.91
C SER A 20 5.27 -20.70 7.91
N GLU A 21 6.01 -19.80 8.55
CA GLU A 21 5.49 -18.77 9.48
C GLU A 21 4.98 -17.51 8.76
N ASN A 22 5.00 -17.47 7.42
CA ASN A 22 4.70 -16.30 6.58
C ASN A 22 5.63 -15.08 6.78
N ASP A 23 6.79 -15.25 7.42
CA ASP A 23 7.80 -14.18 7.56
C ASP A 23 8.76 -14.19 6.36
N TYR A 24 8.28 -13.66 5.23
CA TYR A 24 9.04 -13.62 3.97
C TYR A 24 10.27 -12.69 4.05
N ILE A 25 10.16 -11.59 4.81
CA ILE A 25 11.26 -10.62 4.96
C ILE A 25 12.40 -11.24 5.77
N GLY A 26 12.06 -11.93 6.86
CA GLY A 26 13.02 -12.70 7.65
C GLY A 26 13.66 -13.80 6.82
N ALA A 27 12.87 -14.59 6.08
CA ALA A 27 13.38 -15.64 5.21
C ALA A 27 14.41 -15.10 4.20
N LYS A 28 14.15 -13.95 3.56
CA LYS A 28 15.08 -13.31 2.61
C LYS A 28 16.44 -13.01 3.22
N LYS A 29 16.48 -12.54 4.47
CA LYS A 29 17.74 -12.23 5.16
C LYS A 29 18.60 -13.48 5.35
N PHE A 30 17.98 -14.59 5.74
CA PHE A 30 18.69 -15.86 5.92
C PHE A 30 19.18 -16.46 4.59
N ILE A 31 18.39 -16.34 3.52
CA ILE A 31 18.83 -16.76 2.19
C ILE A 31 19.99 -15.91 1.67
N ASN A 32 19.95 -14.59 1.85
CA ASN A 32 21.10 -13.74 1.50
C ASN A 32 22.35 -14.11 2.30
N LYS A 33 22.19 -14.45 3.59
CA LYS A 33 23.31 -14.96 4.40
C LYS A 33 23.85 -16.27 3.81
N ALA A 34 22.98 -17.22 3.47
CA ALA A 34 23.38 -18.48 2.85
C ALA A 34 24.09 -18.26 1.50
N GLN A 35 23.62 -17.30 0.70
CA GLN A 35 24.21 -16.96 -0.60
C GLN A 35 25.63 -16.39 -0.46
N ASN A 36 25.85 -15.55 0.54
CA ASN A 36 27.17 -14.98 0.85
C ASN A 36 28.16 -16.03 1.37
N LEU A 37 27.66 -17.02 2.12
CA LEU A 37 28.50 -18.10 2.66
C LEU A 37 28.86 -19.14 1.62
N TYR A 38 27.87 -19.58 0.82
CA TYR A 38 28.06 -20.61 -0.19
C TYR A 38 27.05 -20.44 -1.36
N PRO A 39 27.40 -19.69 -2.42
CA PRO A 39 26.50 -19.43 -3.54
C PRO A 39 26.23 -20.64 -4.43
N ALA A 40 27.06 -21.69 -4.33
CA ALA A 40 26.91 -22.95 -5.05
C ALA A 40 26.02 -23.96 -4.31
N LEU A 41 25.30 -23.54 -3.25
CA LEU A 41 24.37 -24.41 -2.54
C LEU A 41 23.18 -24.76 -3.44
N ASP A 42 22.93 -26.06 -3.62
CA ASP A 42 21.76 -26.55 -4.35
C ASP A 42 20.47 -26.09 -3.66
N GLY A 43 19.49 -25.63 -4.46
CA GLY A 43 18.18 -25.17 -3.94
C GLY A 43 18.14 -23.68 -3.57
N LEU A 44 19.29 -23.01 -3.40
CA LEU A 44 19.31 -21.63 -2.93
C LEU A 44 18.64 -20.65 -3.89
N LYS A 45 18.85 -20.84 -5.20
CA LYS A 45 18.17 -20.03 -6.24
C LYS A 45 16.67 -20.26 -6.21
N GLN A 46 16.21 -21.49 -6.02
CA GLN A 46 14.80 -21.84 -5.98
C GLN A 46 14.10 -21.18 -4.79
N VAL A 47 14.68 -21.29 -3.59
CA VAL A 47 14.12 -20.67 -2.38
C VAL A 47 14.13 -19.14 -2.49
N LEU A 48 15.19 -18.55 -3.03
CA LEU A 48 15.25 -17.11 -3.29
C LEU A 48 14.11 -16.64 -4.22
N MET A 49 13.86 -17.38 -5.30
CA MET A 49 12.76 -17.05 -6.22
C MET A 49 11.40 -17.22 -5.57
N MET A 50 11.18 -18.27 -4.78
CA MET A 50 9.94 -18.44 -4.02
C MET A 50 9.69 -17.26 -3.09
N ILE A 51 10.70 -16.86 -2.30
CA ILE A 51 10.60 -15.72 -1.38
C ILE A 51 10.28 -14.44 -2.14
N ASN A 52 10.95 -14.17 -3.27
CA ASN A 52 10.67 -12.97 -4.05
C ASN A 52 9.22 -12.95 -4.58
N VAL A 53 8.72 -14.07 -5.10
CA VAL A 53 7.31 -14.20 -5.55
C VAL A 53 6.35 -13.93 -4.39
N TYR A 54 6.60 -14.52 -3.22
CA TYR A 54 5.75 -14.31 -2.04
C TYR A 54 5.80 -12.87 -1.53
N ILE A 55 6.97 -12.23 -1.51
CA ILE A 55 7.10 -10.81 -1.15
C ILE A 55 6.27 -9.96 -2.11
N SER A 56 6.44 -10.14 -3.42
CA SER A 56 5.67 -9.41 -4.43
C SER A 56 4.16 -9.65 -4.31
N ALA A 57 3.75 -10.89 -4.01
CA ALA A 57 2.33 -11.21 -3.79
C ALA A 57 1.77 -10.61 -2.48
N SER A 58 2.62 -10.44 -1.46
CA SER A 58 2.27 -9.81 -0.18
C SER A 58 2.22 -8.28 -0.26
N ASN A 59 3.03 -7.68 -1.14
CA ASN A 59 3.07 -6.25 -1.42
C ASN A 59 1.88 -5.83 -2.30
N LYS A 60 0.67 -5.89 -1.74
CA LYS A 60 -0.54 -5.36 -2.39
C LYS A 60 -0.63 -3.86 -2.17
N GLU A 61 0.10 -3.07 -2.95
CA GLU A 61 -0.08 -1.63 -2.94
C GLU A 61 -1.43 -1.27 -3.59
N GLY A 62 -2.37 -0.74 -2.81
CA GLY A 62 -3.66 -0.25 -3.32
C GLY A 62 -4.71 -1.32 -3.66
N GLY A 63 -4.55 -2.56 -3.17
CA GLY A 63 -5.53 -3.64 -3.33
C GLY A 63 -5.43 -4.43 -4.63
N GLU A 64 -4.44 -4.12 -5.48
CA GLU A 64 -4.11 -4.89 -6.68
C GLU A 64 -2.76 -5.59 -6.48
N SER A 65 -2.68 -6.85 -6.90
CA SER A 65 -1.44 -7.63 -6.84
C SER A 65 -0.48 -7.16 -7.92
N ASP A 66 0.78 -6.92 -7.55
CA ASP A 66 1.82 -6.55 -8.51
C ASP A 66 2.23 -7.77 -9.36
N TRP A 67 1.50 -8.00 -10.45
CA TRP A 67 1.74 -9.11 -11.38
C TRP A 67 3.09 -9.00 -12.08
N TYR A 68 3.58 -7.78 -12.30
CA TYR A 68 4.91 -7.54 -12.87
C TYR A 68 6.01 -7.88 -11.86
N GLY A 69 5.84 -7.46 -10.61
CA GLY A 69 6.71 -7.82 -9.49
C GLY A 69 6.73 -9.33 -9.16
N ILE A 70 5.61 -10.04 -9.35
CA ILE A 70 5.53 -11.51 -9.20
C ILE A 70 6.39 -12.23 -10.26
N LEU A 71 6.39 -11.75 -11.50
CA LEU A 71 7.25 -12.28 -12.57
C LEU A 71 8.69 -11.73 -12.50
N GLY A 72 8.94 -10.72 -11.68
CA GLY A 72 10.23 -10.05 -11.56
C GLY A 72 10.60 -9.26 -12.83
N VAL A 73 9.61 -8.72 -13.53
CA VAL A 73 9.80 -7.95 -14.77
C VAL A 73 9.40 -6.49 -14.57
N ASP A 74 10.05 -5.59 -15.31
CA ASP A 74 9.67 -4.19 -15.33
C ASP A 74 8.30 -4.01 -16.02
N PRO A 75 7.40 -3.16 -15.50
CA PRO A 75 6.17 -2.77 -16.20
C PRO A 75 6.36 -2.26 -17.64
N LEU A 76 7.55 -1.72 -17.97
CA LEU A 76 7.92 -1.24 -19.30
C LEU A 76 8.56 -2.32 -20.19
N ALA A 77 8.69 -3.55 -19.69
CA ALA A 77 9.39 -4.63 -20.40
C ALA A 77 8.57 -5.20 -21.56
N ASP A 78 9.28 -5.57 -22.64
CA ASP A 78 8.69 -6.12 -23.85
C ASP A 78 8.10 -7.53 -23.63
N ASP A 79 7.10 -7.90 -24.43
CA ASP A 79 6.40 -9.20 -24.33
C ASP A 79 7.36 -10.39 -24.39
N GLU A 80 8.43 -10.30 -25.20
CA GLU A 80 9.45 -11.34 -25.31
C GLU A 80 10.22 -11.55 -24.00
N THR A 81 10.55 -10.45 -23.32
CA THR A 81 11.28 -10.49 -22.06
C THR A 81 10.43 -11.10 -20.94
N VAL A 82 9.13 -10.81 -20.93
CA VAL A 82 8.17 -11.41 -19.99
C VAL A 82 8.05 -12.91 -20.21
N LYS A 83 7.93 -13.34 -21.46
CA LYS A 83 7.89 -14.77 -21.81
C LYS A 83 9.18 -15.50 -21.42
N LYS A 84 10.34 -14.86 -21.57
CA LYS A 84 11.64 -15.41 -21.17
C LYS A 84 11.74 -15.60 -19.65
N HIS A 85 11.31 -14.60 -18.87
CA HIS A 85 11.31 -14.67 -17.41
C HIS A 85 10.33 -15.74 -16.91
N TYR A 86 9.12 -15.80 -17.48
CA TYR A 86 8.15 -16.84 -17.19
C TYR A 86 8.70 -18.26 -17.42
N LYS A 87 9.36 -18.51 -18.56
CA LYS A 87 10.00 -19.81 -18.85
C LYS A 87 11.09 -20.14 -17.83
N THR A 88 11.89 -19.15 -17.44
CA THR A 88 12.95 -19.33 -16.43
C THR A 88 12.35 -19.68 -15.07
N LEU A 89 11.31 -18.95 -14.65
CA LEU A 89 10.60 -19.16 -13.40
C LEU A 89 9.95 -20.54 -13.32
N THR A 90 9.22 -20.93 -14.36
CA THR A 90 8.53 -22.24 -14.41
C THR A 90 9.50 -23.40 -14.34
N LEU A 91 10.67 -23.30 -14.99
CA LEU A 91 11.72 -24.32 -14.91
C LEU A 91 12.35 -24.42 -13.51
N LEU A 92 12.50 -23.29 -12.81
CA LEU A 92 13.09 -23.24 -11.48
C LEU A 92 12.12 -23.64 -10.37
N LEU A 93 10.84 -23.28 -10.51
CA LEU A 93 9.78 -23.52 -9.53
C LEU A 93 8.98 -24.80 -9.80
N HIS A 94 9.34 -25.57 -10.83
CA HIS A 94 8.61 -26.79 -11.17
C HIS A 94 8.56 -27.75 -9.96
N PRO A 95 7.37 -28.24 -9.56
CA PRO A 95 7.21 -29.05 -8.35
C PRO A 95 8.03 -30.35 -8.38
N ASP A 96 8.33 -30.86 -9.57
CA ASP A 96 9.20 -32.03 -9.77
C ASP A 96 10.66 -31.79 -9.34
N LYS A 97 11.18 -30.58 -9.59
CA LYS A 97 12.56 -30.21 -9.26
C LYS A 97 12.70 -29.55 -7.89
N ASN A 98 11.60 -29.05 -7.34
CA ASN A 98 11.62 -28.20 -6.16
C ASN A 98 10.81 -28.83 -5.02
N ARG A 99 11.51 -29.55 -4.14
CA ARG A 99 10.90 -30.27 -3.00
C ARG A 99 10.65 -29.37 -1.77
N PHE A 100 10.67 -28.05 -1.93
CA PHE A 100 10.46 -27.12 -0.82
C PHE A 100 8.97 -26.87 -0.56
N ASN A 101 8.62 -26.76 0.72
CA ASN A 101 7.28 -26.42 1.16
C ASN A 101 6.90 -25.01 0.65
N GLY A 102 5.78 -24.93 -0.08
CA GLY A 102 5.31 -23.67 -0.69
C GLY A 102 5.74 -23.44 -2.15
N ALA A 103 6.50 -24.35 -2.76
CA ALA A 103 6.86 -24.21 -4.19
C ALA A 103 5.61 -24.19 -5.10
N GLU A 104 4.61 -25.01 -4.78
CA GLU A 104 3.33 -25.06 -5.49
C GLU A 104 2.56 -23.73 -5.41
N GLY A 105 2.53 -23.11 -4.22
CA GLY A 105 1.86 -21.81 -4.02
C GLY A 105 2.52 -20.70 -4.83
N ALA A 106 3.85 -20.62 -4.80
CA ALA A 106 4.61 -19.69 -5.63
C ALA A 106 4.39 -19.94 -7.13
N PHE A 107 4.37 -21.21 -7.56
CA PHE A 107 4.13 -21.58 -8.95
C PHE A 107 2.74 -21.14 -9.43
N LYS A 108 1.70 -21.33 -8.60
CA LYS A 108 0.35 -20.87 -8.91
C LYS A 108 0.28 -19.35 -9.12
N LEU A 109 0.93 -18.57 -8.24
CA LEU A 109 1.01 -17.12 -8.38
C LEU A 109 1.67 -16.69 -9.70
N VAL A 110 2.72 -17.38 -10.13
CA VAL A 110 3.39 -17.13 -11.41
C VAL A 110 2.49 -17.46 -12.60
N LEU A 111 1.72 -18.56 -12.53
CA LEU A 111 0.73 -18.91 -13.56
C LEU A 111 -0.38 -17.87 -13.67
N ASP A 112 -0.91 -17.41 -12.54
CA ASP A 112 -1.95 -16.39 -12.48
C ASP A 112 -1.44 -15.07 -13.10
N ALA A 113 -0.22 -14.66 -12.76
CA ALA A 113 0.44 -13.49 -13.35
C ALA A 113 0.58 -13.63 -14.88
N TRP A 114 1.01 -14.80 -15.36
CA TRP A 114 1.16 -15.06 -16.79
C TRP A 114 -0.17 -15.06 -17.55
N SER A 115 -1.24 -15.61 -16.97
CA SER A 115 -2.59 -15.61 -17.57
C SER A 115 -3.15 -14.20 -17.80
N LEU A 116 -2.73 -13.24 -16.96
CA LEU A 116 -3.11 -11.84 -17.09
C LEU A 116 -2.20 -11.07 -18.04
N LEU A 117 -0.89 -11.35 -18.05
CA LEU A 117 0.09 -10.60 -18.82
C LEU A 117 0.33 -11.12 -20.24
N SER A 118 -0.01 -12.38 -20.52
CA SER A 118 0.07 -12.97 -21.86
C SER A 118 -0.96 -12.40 -22.83
N ASP A 119 -2.10 -11.95 -22.32
CA ASP A 119 -3.16 -11.34 -23.11
C ASP A 119 -2.98 -9.82 -23.17
N LYS A 120 -2.71 -9.30 -24.37
CA LYS A 120 -2.54 -7.87 -24.62
C LYS A 120 -3.77 -7.06 -24.18
N ALA A 121 -4.98 -7.61 -24.34
CA ALA A 121 -6.21 -6.91 -23.94
C ALA A 121 -6.28 -6.75 -22.41
N LYS A 122 -5.93 -7.80 -21.66
CA LYS A 122 -5.90 -7.76 -20.19
C LYS A 122 -4.80 -6.84 -19.68
N ARG A 123 -3.61 -6.87 -20.31
CA ARG A 123 -2.50 -5.95 -20.01
C ARG A 123 -2.92 -4.49 -20.16
N ILE A 124 -3.58 -4.14 -21.27
CA ILE A 124 -4.08 -2.77 -21.50
C ILE A 124 -5.13 -2.39 -20.45
N ALA A 125 -6.03 -3.30 -20.10
CA ALA A 125 -7.05 -3.06 -19.07
C ALA A 125 -6.43 -2.78 -17.69
N LEU A 126 -5.38 -3.53 -17.30
CA LEU A 126 -4.63 -3.31 -16.06
C LEU A 126 -3.96 -1.93 -16.04
N ILE A 127 -3.22 -1.58 -17.10
CA ILE A 127 -2.55 -0.27 -17.21
C ILE A 127 -3.57 0.87 -17.16
N LYS A 128 -4.73 0.72 -17.82
CA LYS A 128 -5.81 1.70 -17.79
C LYS A 128 -6.35 1.87 -16.37
N ARG A 129 -6.56 0.77 -15.65
CA ARG A 129 -7.06 0.75 -14.27
C ARG A 129 -6.08 1.41 -13.30
N GLU A 130 -4.79 1.06 -13.39
CA GLU A 130 -3.74 1.71 -12.59
C GLU A 130 -3.67 3.22 -12.83
N ASN A 131 -3.75 3.65 -14.10
CA ASN A 131 -3.76 5.06 -14.44
C ASN A 131 -4.99 5.80 -13.89
N GLN A 132 -6.16 5.16 -13.86
CA GLN A 132 -7.36 5.70 -13.23
C GLN A 132 -7.21 5.80 -11.71
N ASN A 133 -6.64 4.77 -11.07
CA ASN A 133 -6.37 4.76 -9.64
C ASN A 133 -5.38 5.87 -9.25
N LYS A 134 -4.30 6.06 -10.02
CA LYS A 134 -3.34 7.17 -9.82
C LYS A 134 -4.00 8.54 -9.97
N LYS A 135 -4.86 8.73 -10.99
CA LYS A 135 -5.63 9.98 -11.15
C LYS A 135 -6.53 10.26 -9.96
N ARG A 136 -7.24 9.23 -9.47
CA ARG A 136 -8.09 9.33 -8.28
C ARG A 136 -7.27 9.67 -7.03
N ALA A 137 -6.16 8.97 -6.79
CA ALA A 137 -5.27 9.25 -5.67
C ALA A 137 -4.75 10.71 -5.70
N ASN A 138 -4.28 11.18 -6.86
CA ASN A 138 -3.85 12.56 -7.03
C ASN A 138 -4.98 13.57 -6.78
N HIS A 139 -6.21 13.26 -7.23
CA HIS A 139 -7.38 14.07 -6.93
C HIS A 139 -7.68 14.10 -5.42
N LEU A 140 -7.67 12.94 -4.75
CA LEU A 140 -7.89 12.84 -3.31
C LEU A 140 -6.84 13.63 -2.52
N LEU A 141 -5.57 13.54 -2.90
CA LEU A 141 -4.48 14.33 -2.29
C LEU A 141 -4.72 15.84 -2.44
N ARG A 142 -5.19 16.29 -3.61
CA ARG A 142 -5.57 17.70 -3.83
C ARG A 142 -6.75 18.11 -2.94
N VAL A 143 -7.79 17.30 -2.86
CA VAL A 143 -8.98 17.59 -2.03
C VAL A 143 -8.62 17.65 -0.55
N ILE A 144 -7.85 16.67 -0.05
CA ILE A 144 -7.38 16.65 1.34
C ILE A 144 -6.53 17.90 1.62
N SER A 145 -5.58 18.23 0.73
CA SER A 145 -4.76 19.44 0.85
C SER A 145 -5.61 20.71 0.92
N LEU A 146 -6.61 20.86 0.04
CA LEU A 146 -7.54 22.00 0.06
C LEU A 146 -8.39 22.04 1.33
N GLN A 147 -8.87 20.90 1.79
CA GLN A 147 -9.65 20.80 3.03
C GLN A 147 -8.81 21.16 4.26
N THR A 148 -7.56 20.70 4.32
CA THR A 148 -6.60 21.09 5.37
C THR A 148 -6.31 22.59 5.32
N LEU A 149 -6.10 23.18 4.13
CA LEU A 149 -5.94 24.62 3.95
C LEU A 149 -7.16 25.41 4.42
N LEU A 150 -8.37 24.98 4.08
CA LEU A 150 -9.62 25.59 4.55
C LEU A 150 -9.76 25.54 6.08
N LEU A 151 -9.40 24.41 6.70
CA LEU A 151 -9.40 24.27 8.16
C LEU A 151 -8.37 25.19 8.83
N LEU A 152 -7.18 25.34 8.25
CA LEU A 152 -6.16 26.26 8.73
C LEU A 152 -6.60 27.72 8.58
N LEU A 153 -7.20 28.09 7.46
CA LEU A 153 -7.78 29.42 7.26
C LEU A 153 -8.93 29.71 8.22
N ARG A 154 -9.80 28.73 8.48
CA ARG A 154 -10.82 28.83 9.52
C ARG A 154 -10.16 29.05 10.88
N ARG A 155 -9.14 28.27 11.26
CA ARG A 155 -8.46 28.40 12.54
C ARG A 155 -7.78 29.76 12.74
N ASN A 156 -7.09 30.29 11.73
CA ASN A 156 -6.45 31.61 11.79
C ASN A 156 -7.48 32.76 11.78
N ARG A 157 -8.64 32.62 11.14
CA ARG A 157 -9.68 33.66 11.16
C ARG A 157 -10.32 33.82 12.54
N TRP A 158 -10.37 32.75 13.34
CA TRP A 158 -10.88 32.79 14.72
C TRP A 158 -9.88 33.42 15.70
N THR A 159 -8.57 33.29 15.49
CA THR A 159 -7.57 33.97 16.34
C THR A 159 -7.66 35.49 16.20
N TYR A 160 -7.87 36.01 14.99
CA TYR A 160 -8.07 37.44 14.76
C TYR A 160 -9.41 37.98 15.30
N LEU A 161 -10.46 37.15 15.36
CA LEU A 161 -11.74 37.55 15.96
C LEU A 161 -11.68 37.55 17.50
N PHE A 162 -10.90 36.65 18.10
CA PHE A 162 -10.69 36.61 19.55
C PHE A 162 -9.88 37.81 20.06
N ASP A 163 -8.86 38.26 19.31
CA ASP A 163 -8.10 39.47 19.65
C ASP A 163 -8.88 40.78 19.43
N ARG A 164 -9.89 40.78 18.55
CA ARG A 164 -10.71 41.98 18.27
C ARG A 164 -11.87 42.16 19.24
N PHE A 165 -12.26 41.09 19.94
CA PHE A 165 -13.30 41.09 20.97
C PHE A 165 -12.68 40.63 22.30
N GLY A 166 -11.67 41.35 22.77
CA GLY A 166 -11.12 41.17 24.10
C GLY A 166 -11.98 41.85 25.17
N HIS A 167 -12.24 41.11 26.24
CA HIS A 167 -12.86 41.48 27.53
C HIS A 167 -14.39 41.62 27.56
N ASP A 168 -15.08 40.49 27.57
CA ASP A 168 -16.07 40.25 28.63
C ASP A 168 -16.04 38.78 29.05
N GLN A 169 -15.93 38.58 30.34
CA GLN A 169 -15.57 37.32 30.98
C GLN A 169 -16.80 36.42 31.07
N TYR A 170 -16.97 35.51 30.11
CA TYR A 170 -17.91 34.38 30.24
C TYR A 170 -17.15 33.12 30.66
N ILE A 171 -17.30 32.77 31.93
CA ILE A 171 -16.93 31.47 32.48
C ILE A 171 -17.91 30.46 31.89
N ILE A 172 -17.46 29.60 30.99
CA ILE A 172 -18.24 28.47 30.47
C ILE A 172 -17.88 27.25 31.32
N ASP A 173 -18.82 26.87 32.19
CA ASP A 173 -18.71 25.68 33.02
C ASP A 173 -18.93 24.42 32.17
N ARG A 174 -18.25 23.33 32.53
CA ARG A 174 -18.25 22.06 31.79
C ARG A 174 -19.62 21.39 31.89
N GLY A 175 -20.55 21.71 30.99
CA GLY A 175 -21.90 21.12 31.02
C GLY A 175 -22.73 21.15 29.74
N ASP A 176 -22.57 22.14 28.85
CA ASP A 176 -23.54 22.34 27.77
C ASP A 176 -23.01 21.99 26.36
N GLN A 177 -23.81 21.24 25.62
CA GLN A 177 -23.57 20.82 24.24
C GLN A 177 -23.42 22.04 23.32
N TRP A 178 -22.29 22.12 22.62
CA TRP A 178 -21.91 23.20 21.70
C TRP A 178 -22.86 23.41 20.51
N GLU A 179 -23.87 22.56 20.32
CA GLU A 179 -24.84 22.64 19.23
C GLU A 179 -26.04 23.56 19.56
N ASP A 180 -26.38 23.78 20.83
CA ASP A 180 -27.55 24.59 21.22
C ASP A 180 -27.30 26.10 21.13
N ILE A 181 -26.07 26.55 21.39
CA ILE A 181 -25.70 27.97 21.27
C ILE A 181 -25.73 28.44 19.81
N HIS A 182 -25.43 27.53 18.88
CA HIS A 182 -25.37 27.85 17.46
C HIS A 182 -26.76 28.06 16.85
N GLN A 183 -27.81 27.44 17.38
CA GLN A 183 -29.19 27.66 16.95
C GLN A 183 -29.79 28.94 17.53
N SER A 184 -29.50 29.28 18.80
CA SER A 184 -30.03 30.48 19.46
C SER A 184 -29.51 31.79 18.84
N LEU A 185 -28.23 31.83 18.47
CA LEU A 185 -27.64 32.99 17.80
C LEU A 185 -28.12 33.13 16.35
N TYR A 186 -28.43 32.02 15.66
CA TYR A 186 -29.00 32.08 14.32
C TYR A 186 -30.45 32.60 14.34
N PHE A 187 -31.27 32.16 15.31
CA PHE A 187 -32.66 32.58 15.42
C PHE A 187 -32.82 34.07 15.79
N SER A 188 -31.95 34.59 16.66
CA SER A 188 -31.97 36.00 17.07
C SER A 188 -31.51 36.98 15.98
N ALA A 189 -30.59 36.56 15.10
CA ALA A 189 -30.16 37.36 13.96
C ALA A 189 -31.28 37.53 12.91
N THR A 190 -32.02 36.46 12.61
CA THR A 190 -33.17 36.52 11.68
C THR A 190 -34.33 37.39 12.19
N ARG A 191 -34.57 37.45 13.51
CA ARG A 191 -35.67 38.24 14.08
C ARG A 191 -35.45 39.75 13.94
N ARG A 192 -34.20 40.22 14.10
CA ARG A 192 -33.84 41.64 13.91
C ARG A 192 -33.94 42.11 12.47
N THR A 193 -33.72 41.23 11.48
CA THR A 193 -33.83 41.59 10.07
C THR A 193 -35.28 41.70 9.60
N ILE A 194 -36.18 40.89 10.16
CA ILE A 194 -37.60 40.89 9.80
C ILE A 194 -38.35 42.08 10.44
N GLU A 195 -38.01 42.44 11.69
CA GLU A 195 -38.62 43.60 12.37
C GLU A 195 -38.14 44.95 11.79
N GLY A 196 -36.93 45.01 11.23
CA GLY A 196 -36.41 46.19 10.54
C GLY A 196 -37.02 46.46 9.16
N GLN A 197 -37.75 45.51 8.56
CA GLN A 197 -38.41 45.67 7.26
C GLN A 197 -39.88 46.08 7.34
N PHE A 198 -40.51 46.05 8.53
CA PHE A 198 -41.92 46.42 8.72
C PHE A 198 -42.15 47.80 9.38
N SER A 199 -41.09 48.57 9.66
CA SER A 199 -41.19 49.93 10.23
C SER A 199 -40.86 51.05 9.22
N SER A 200 -41.11 50.80 7.94
CA SER A 200 -41.04 51.81 6.88
C SER A 200 -42.20 51.61 5.92
N ASN A 201 -43.39 52.02 6.37
CA ASN A 201 -44.53 52.48 5.58
C ASN A 201 -45.33 53.45 6.44
#